data_AF-A0A962IR96-F1
#
_entry.id   AF-A0A962IR96-F1
#
_cell.length_a   1.000
_cell.length_b   1.000
_cell.length_c   1.000
_cell.angle_alpha   90.00
_cell.angle_beta   90.00
_cell.angle_gamma   90.00
#
_symmetry.space_group_name_H-M   'P 1'
#
loop_
_entity.id
_entity.type
_entity.pdbx_description
1 polymer ?
#
loop_
_entity_poly.entity_id
_entity_poly.type
_entity_poly.pdbx_seq_one_letter_code
_entity_poly.pdbx_strand_id
1 'polypeptide(L)'
;MNAAALLQRFEDLSLREQALIVVTLIAILVAGFQTLLLDEALAARGQASQRLQVQQRLNEALTTQLANPVPEKAELAAVRAELAATASAIEAMNNELENHLAGFVQPEQMTAVLQQMLSDKALRLVSLENMAPQKLLVSGNTQQPTTVSLYRHGLAITLRGSYLDALDYIESLEQGAYAFLWEGMNYESQDYPEGVLRLELSTLGTDAAWLGLAAQ
;
A
#
# COMPACT_ATOMS: atom_id res chain seq x y z
N MET A 1 -65.26 -66.74 -4.82
CA MET A 1 -66.28 -67.20 -5.79
C MET A 1 -65.71 -68.33 -6.64
N ASN A 2 -66.19 -69.54 -6.36
CA ASN A 2 -66.25 -70.74 -7.21
C ASN A 2 -64.97 -71.25 -7.93
N ALA A 3 -63.91 -71.55 -7.18
CA ALA A 3 -62.80 -72.39 -7.69
C ALA A 3 -63.27 -73.81 -8.06
N ALA A 4 -64.26 -74.35 -7.34
CA ALA A 4 -64.81 -75.69 -7.58
C ALA A 4 -65.66 -75.79 -8.86
N ALA A 5 -66.37 -74.72 -9.26
CA ALA A 5 -67.16 -74.72 -10.50
C ALA A 5 -66.30 -74.54 -11.76
N LEU A 6 -65.12 -73.93 -11.62
CA LEU A 6 -64.15 -73.77 -12.70
C LEU A 6 -63.44 -75.09 -13.03
N LEU A 7 -63.22 -75.95 -12.02
CA LEU A 7 -62.62 -77.28 -12.20
C LEU A 7 -63.56 -78.24 -12.96
N GLN A 8 -64.86 -78.26 -12.61
CA GLN A 8 -65.83 -79.10 -13.33
C GLN A 8 -66.00 -78.72 -14.80
N ARG A 9 -65.91 -77.42 -15.14
CA ARG A 9 -65.91 -76.98 -16.56
C ARG A 9 -64.60 -77.25 -17.27
N PHE A 10 -63.50 -77.50 -16.55
CA PHE A 10 -62.21 -77.81 -17.15
C PHE A 10 -62.15 -79.27 -17.63
N GLU A 11 -62.83 -80.19 -16.94
CA GLU A 11 -62.84 -81.64 -17.23
C GLU A 11 -63.68 -82.04 -18.45
N ASP A 12 -64.68 -81.25 -18.85
CA ASP A 12 -65.53 -81.51 -20.03
C ASP A 12 -64.94 -80.99 -21.36
N LEU A 13 -63.81 -80.28 -21.34
CA LEU A 13 -63.23 -79.63 -22.51
C LEU A 13 -62.09 -80.45 -23.15
N SER A 14 -61.98 -80.36 -24.48
CA SER A 14 -60.98 -81.06 -25.28
C SER A 14 -59.55 -80.69 -24.83
N LEU A 15 -58.63 -81.65 -24.88
CA LEU A 15 -57.21 -81.53 -24.46
C LEU A 15 -56.49 -80.28 -25.03
N ARG A 16 -56.95 -79.78 -26.19
CA ARG A 16 -56.43 -78.57 -26.84
C ARG A 16 -56.88 -77.27 -26.15
N GLU A 17 -58.08 -77.26 -25.57
CA GLU A 17 -58.68 -76.09 -24.93
C GLU A 17 -58.13 -75.88 -23.52
N GLN A 18 -57.87 -76.96 -22.77
CA GLN A 18 -57.13 -76.89 -21.50
C GLN A 18 -55.74 -76.29 -21.70
N ALA A 19 -55.02 -76.73 -22.74
CA ALA A 19 -53.70 -76.20 -23.07
C ALA A 19 -53.76 -74.68 -23.39
N LEU A 20 -54.79 -74.24 -24.13
CA LEU A 20 -55.01 -72.83 -24.45
C LEU A 20 -55.30 -71.98 -23.21
N ILE A 21 -56.09 -72.47 -22.25
CA ILE A 21 -56.40 -71.73 -21.01
C ILE A 21 -55.16 -71.63 -20.11
N VAL A 22 -54.38 -72.71 -19.98
CA VAL A 22 -53.16 -72.68 -19.17
C VAL A 22 -52.13 -71.71 -19.77
N VAL A 23 -51.95 -71.73 -21.10
CA VAL A 23 -51.03 -70.81 -21.79
C VAL A 23 -51.48 -69.36 -21.65
N THR A 24 -52.78 -69.07 -21.75
CA THR A 24 -53.29 -67.70 -21.56
C THR A 24 -53.17 -67.22 -20.12
N LEU A 25 -53.40 -68.09 -19.13
CA LEU A 25 -53.19 -67.76 -17.73
C LEU A 25 -51.71 -67.47 -17.41
N ILE A 26 -50.80 -68.29 -17.95
CA ILE A 26 -49.35 -68.06 -17.83
C ILE A 26 -48.95 -66.77 -18.53
N ALA A 27 -49.48 -66.49 -19.72
CA ALA A 27 -49.20 -65.24 -20.44
C ALA A 27 -49.67 -64.01 -19.66
N ILE A 28 -50.84 -64.07 -19.00
CA ILE A 28 -51.33 -62.99 -18.14
C ILE A 28 -50.43 -62.82 -16.90
N LEU A 29 -50.00 -63.93 -16.29
CA LEU A 29 -49.07 -63.91 -15.15
C LEU A 29 -47.71 -63.31 -15.52
N VAL A 30 -47.13 -63.72 -16.65
CA VAL A 30 -45.85 -63.20 -17.15
C VAL A 30 -45.98 -61.73 -17.54
N ALA A 31 -47.06 -61.36 -18.24
CA ALA A 31 -47.32 -59.97 -18.60
C ALA A 31 -47.48 -59.08 -17.36
N GLY A 32 -48.23 -59.55 -16.35
CA GLY A 32 -48.39 -58.82 -15.08
C GLY A 32 -47.09 -58.69 -14.29
N PHE A 33 -46.29 -59.76 -14.23
CA PHE A 33 -44.98 -59.71 -13.58
C PHE A 33 -44.04 -58.73 -14.30
N GLN A 34 -44.07 -58.70 -15.63
CA GLN A 34 -43.22 -57.83 -16.42
C GLN A 34 -43.62 -56.35 -16.30
N THR A 35 -44.92 -56.01 -16.26
CA THR A 35 -45.36 -54.61 -16.10
C THR A 35 -45.06 -54.06 -14.70
N LEU A 36 -45.33 -54.83 -13.64
CA LEU A 36 -45.06 -54.39 -12.26
C LEU A 36 -43.57 -54.14 -12.00
N LEU A 37 -42.67 -55.00 -12.49
CA LEU A 37 -41.22 -54.81 -12.30
C LEU A 37 -40.62 -53.72 -13.20
N LEU A 38 -41.11 -53.57 -14.45
CA LEU A 38 -40.57 -52.54 -15.34
C LEU A 38 -40.96 -51.14 -14.88
N ASP A 39 -42.18 -50.94 -14.38
CA ASP A 39 -42.64 -49.62 -13.92
C ASP A 39 -41.82 -49.13 -12.71
N GLU A 40 -41.50 -50.03 -11.78
CA GLU A 40 -40.66 -49.70 -10.62
C GLU A 40 -39.21 -49.40 -11.05
N ALA A 41 -38.66 -50.15 -12.00
CA ALA A 41 -37.32 -49.92 -12.54
C ALA A 41 -37.23 -48.60 -13.36
N LEU A 42 -38.26 -48.28 -14.14
CA LEU A 42 -38.36 -47.02 -14.90
C LEU A 42 -38.57 -45.83 -13.95
N ALA A 43 -39.39 -45.98 -12.91
CA ALA A 43 -39.57 -44.96 -11.87
C ALA A 43 -38.27 -44.70 -11.10
N ALA A 44 -37.53 -45.75 -10.72
CA ALA A 44 -36.23 -45.62 -10.07
C ALA A 44 -35.20 -44.90 -10.96
N ARG A 45 -35.19 -45.18 -12.27
CA ARG A 45 -34.34 -44.48 -13.24
C ARG A 45 -34.74 -43.01 -13.44
N GLY A 46 -36.03 -42.71 -13.41
CA GLY A 46 -36.56 -41.34 -13.46
C GLY A 46 -36.18 -40.51 -12.23
N GLN A 47 -36.20 -41.11 -11.04
CA GLN A 47 -35.73 -40.44 -9.82
C GLN A 47 -34.21 -40.22 -9.84
N ALA A 48 -33.44 -41.18 -10.34
CA ALA A 48 -31.99 -41.04 -10.48
C ALA A 48 -31.61 -39.93 -11.47
N SER A 49 -32.31 -39.81 -12.60
CA SER A 49 -32.07 -38.73 -13.57
C SER A 49 -32.48 -37.37 -13.05
N GLN A 50 -33.59 -37.27 -12.30
CA GLN A 50 -33.99 -36.03 -11.61
C GLN A 50 -32.94 -35.59 -10.57
N ARG A 51 -32.41 -36.52 -9.77
CA ARG A 51 -31.35 -36.22 -8.80
C ARG A 51 -30.08 -35.71 -9.49
N LEU A 52 -29.70 -36.32 -10.62
CA LEU A 52 -28.56 -35.86 -11.43
C LEU A 52 -28.79 -34.45 -11.98
N GLN A 53 -29.98 -34.15 -12.51
CA GLN A 53 -30.29 -32.80 -13.01
C GLN A 53 -30.27 -31.75 -11.89
N VAL A 54 -30.82 -32.07 -10.72
CA VAL A 54 -30.77 -31.16 -9.55
C VAL A 54 -29.32 -30.93 -9.12
N GLN A 55 -28.50 -31.98 -9.07
CA GLN A 55 -27.08 -31.84 -8.74
C GLN A 55 -26.28 -31.05 -9.79
N GLN A 56 -26.59 -31.22 -11.08
CA GLN A 56 -25.96 -30.45 -12.14
C GLN A 56 -26.31 -28.96 -12.02
N ARG A 57 -27.59 -28.63 -11.79
CA ARG A 57 -28.02 -27.24 -11.56
C ARG A 57 -27.39 -26.62 -10.31
N LEU A 58 -27.24 -27.39 -9.23
CA LEU A 58 -26.56 -26.92 -8.02
C LEU A 58 -25.07 -26.68 -8.27
N ASN A 59 -24.40 -27.57 -9.02
CA ASN A 59 -23.01 -27.36 -9.41
C ASN A 59 -22.85 -26.16 -10.35
N GLU A 60 -23.71 -25.99 -11.35
CA GLU A 60 -23.71 -24.82 -12.24
C GLU A 60 -23.99 -23.52 -11.49
N ALA A 61 -24.87 -23.54 -10.49
CA ALA A 61 -25.12 -22.40 -9.61
C ALA A 61 -23.89 -22.08 -8.73
N LEU A 62 -23.21 -23.10 -8.21
CA LEU A 62 -21.96 -22.92 -7.45
C LEU A 62 -20.83 -22.39 -8.34
N THR A 63 -20.66 -22.96 -9.54
CA THR A 63 -19.62 -22.52 -10.47
C THR A 63 -19.88 -21.12 -10.99
N THR A 64 -21.13 -20.72 -11.24
CA THR A 64 -21.47 -19.33 -11.57
C THR A 64 -21.25 -18.37 -10.41
N GLN A 65 -21.51 -18.77 -9.16
CA GLN A 65 -21.15 -17.97 -7.98
C GLN A 65 -19.63 -17.83 -7.79
N LEU A 66 -18.85 -18.87 -8.09
CA LEU A 66 -17.38 -18.85 -8.02
C LEU A 66 -16.73 -18.12 -9.21
N ALA A 67 -17.36 -18.17 -10.38
CA ALA A 67 -16.88 -17.54 -11.61
C ALA A 67 -17.27 -16.07 -11.73
N ASN A 68 -18.28 -15.62 -10.98
CA ASN A 68 -18.47 -14.19 -10.76
C ASN A 68 -17.32 -13.74 -9.84
N PRO A 69 -16.34 -12.96 -10.34
CA PRO A 69 -15.31 -12.44 -9.47
C PRO A 69 -16.02 -11.64 -8.39
N VAL A 70 -15.95 -12.12 -7.15
CA VAL A 70 -16.46 -11.39 -5.99
C VAL A 70 -15.96 -9.95 -6.14
N PRO A 71 -16.84 -8.94 -6.17
CA PRO A 71 -16.44 -7.53 -6.37
C PRO A 71 -15.33 -7.13 -5.39
N GLU A 72 -15.28 -7.79 -4.23
CA GLU A 72 -14.23 -7.71 -3.23
C GLU A 72 -12.80 -7.96 -3.75
N LYS A 73 -12.56 -8.90 -4.69
CA LYS A 73 -11.20 -9.10 -5.24
C LYS A 73 -10.79 -8.00 -6.21
N ALA A 74 -11.72 -7.50 -7.01
CA ALA A 74 -11.46 -6.39 -7.93
C ALA A 74 -11.32 -5.06 -7.18
N GLU A 75 -12.16 -4.81 -6.17
CA GLU A 75 -12.03 -3.68 -5.24
C GLU A 75 -10.73 -3.77 -4.45
N LEU A 76 -10.36 -4.94 -3.90
CA LEU A 76 -9.11 -5.11 -3.16
C LEU A 76 -7.89 -4.86 -4.06
N ALA A 77 -7.95 -5.28 -5.32
CA ALA A 77 -6.90 -5.00 -6.30
C ALA A 77 -6.81 -3.50 -6.62
N ALA A 78 -7.94 -2.82 -6.78
CA ALA A 78 -8.00 -1.38 -7.01
C ALA A 78 -7.45 -0.58 -5.80
N VAL A 79 -7.87 -0.93 -4.59
CA VAL A 79 -7.38 -0.30 -3.34
C VAL A 79 -5.89 -0.53 -3.15
N ARG A 80 -5.37 -1.72 -3.46
CA ARG A 80 -3.92 -1.99 -3.41
C ARG A 80 -3.14 -1.18 -4.45
N ALA A 81 -3.69 -1.02 -5.65
CA ALA A 81 -3.08 -0.21 -6.69
C ALA A 81 -3.04 1.27 -6.29
N GLU A 82 -4.12 1.78 -5.67
CA GLU A 82 -4.18 3.14 -5.15
C GLU A 82 -3.17 3.34 -4.02
N LEU A 83 -3.08 2.42 -3.06
CA LEU A 83 -2.12 2.47 -1.95
C LEU A 83 -0.67 2.44 -2.46
N ALA A 84 -0.36 1.61 -3.46
CA ALA A 84 0.96 1.58 -4.08
C ALA A 84 1.28 2.88 -4.83
N ALA A 85 0.30 3.47 -5.52
CA ALA A 85 0.47 4.75 -6.20
C ALA A 85 0.70 5.90 -5.20
N THR A 86 -0.06 5.93 -4.10
CA THR A 86 0.14 6.93 -3.02
C THR A 86 1.50 6.76 -2.35
N ALA A 87 1.91 5.51 -2.07
CA ALA A 87 3.22 5.24 -1.48
C ALA A 87 4.36 5.72 -2.40
N SER A 88 4.26 5.45 -3.71
CA SER A 88 5.23 5.94 -4.69
C SER A 88 5.23 7.46 -4.81
N ALA A 89 4.07 8.12 -4.73
CA ALA A 89 3.99 9.58 -4.72
C ALA A 89 4.64 10.20 -3.48
N ILE A 90 4.47 9.57 -2.30
CA ILE A 90 5.14 9.99 -1.07
C ILE A 90 6.66 9.84 -1.21
N GLU A 91 7.13 8.73 -1.77
CA GLU A 91 8.56 8.49 -1.98
C GLU A 91 9.17 9.48 -2.98
N ALA A 92 8.47 9.77 -4.09
CA ALA A 92 8.89 10.78 -5.05
C ALA A 92 8.96 12.18 -4.41
N MET A 93 7.96 12.55 -3.62
CA MET A 93 7.93 13.85 -2.93
C MET A 93 8.99 13.94 -1.83
N ASN A 94 9.28 12.83 -1.13
CA ASN A 94 10.39 12.76 -0.18
C ASN A 94 11.73 12.92 -0.88
N ASN A 95 11.94 12.28 -2.03
CA ASN A 95 13.18 12.44 -2.81
C ASN A 95 13.33 13.86 -3.37
N GLU A 96 12.23 14.49 -3.80
CA GLU A 96 12.23 15.88 -4.24
C GLU A 96 12.53 16.84 -3.08
N LEU A 97 11.90 16.62 -1.92
CA LEU A 97 12.22 17.34 -0.70
C LEU A 97 13.68 17.10 -0.34
N GLU A 98 14.19 15.88 -0.30
CA GLU A 98 15.58 15.58 0.04
C GLU A 98 16.56 16.23 -0.94
N ASN A 99 16.26 16.30 -2.24
CA ASN A 99 17.06 17.04 -3.20
C ASN A 99 17.02 18.56 -2.99
N HIS A 100 15.87 19.13 -2.59
CA HIS A 100 15.77 20.54 -2.20
C HIS A 100 16.36 20.81 -0.81
N LEU A 101 16.38 19.80 0.06
CA LEU A 101 16.87 19.82 1.42
C LEU A 101 18.35 19.40 1.51
N ALA A 102 18.96 18.92 0.42
CA ALA A 102 20.37 18.52 0.34
C ALA A 102 21.34 19.70 0.57
N GLY A 103 20.84 20.93 0.50
CA GLY A 103 21.56 22.13 0.93
C GLY A 103 21.53 22.37 2.44
N PHE A 104 20.65 21.70 3.19
CA PHE A 104 20.56 21.86 4.65
C PHE A 104 21.71 21.13 5.33
N VAL A 105 22.56 21.93 5.95
CA VAL A 105 23.71 21.45 6.71
C VAL A 105 23.18 20.65 7.91
N GLN A 106 23.37 19.34 7.89
CA GLN A 106 23.06 18.51 9.04
C GLN A 106 23.91 18.96 10.26
N PRO A 107 23.35 18.97 11.48
CA PRO A 107 24.03 19.47 12.68
C PRO A 107 25.42 18.87 12.93
N GLU A 108 25.62 17.61 12.54
CA GLU A 108 26.87 16.86 12.69
C GLU A 108 27.98 17.38 11.76
N GLN A 109 27.59 17.87 10.59
CA GLN A 109 28.54 18.37 9.57
C GLN A 109 28.97 19.80 9.86
N MET A 110 28.16 20.58 10.60
CA MET A 110 28.41 21.99 10.89
C MET A 110 29.76 22.24 11.57
N THR A 111 30.24 21.33 12.43
CA THR A 111 31.56 21.48 13.07
C THR A 111 32.70 21.41 12.05
N ALA A 112 32.59 20.53 11.06
CA ALA A 112 33.58 20.42 9.99
C ALA A 112 33.51 21.65 9.06
N VAL A 113 32.30 22.16 8.78
CA VAL A 113 32.12 23.38 7.98
C VAL A 113 32.76 24.59 8.67
N LEU A 114 32.49 24.77 9.97
CA LEU A 114 33.10 25.84 10.76
C LEU A 114 34.63 25.73 10.78
N GLN A 115 35.17 24.52 10.94
CA GLN A 115 36.63 24.33 10.87
C GLN A 115 37.20 24.69 9.49
N GLN A 116 36.51 24.34 8.41
CA GLN A 116 36.92 24.69 7.06
C GLN A 116 36.84 26.20 6.80
N MET A 117 35.77 26.86 7.27
CA MET A 117 35.61 28.32 7.21
C MET A 117 36.69 29.05 8.01
N LEU A 118 37.03 28.55 9.20
CA LEU A 118 38.03 29.15 10.09
C LEU A 118 39.48 28.79 9.74
N SER A 119 39.71 27.94 8.73
CA SER A 119 41.05 27.54 8.30
C SER A 119 41.73 28.58 7.41
N ASP A 120 41.00 29.59 6.93
CA ASP A 120 41.60 30.70 6.21
C ASP A 120 42.52 31.51 7.14
N LYS A 121 43.74 31.76 6.67
CA LYS A 121 44.78 32.46 7.44
C LYS A 121 44.75 33.97 7.21
N ALA A 122 44.03 34.45 6.20
CA ALA A 122 43.96 35.86 5.86
C ALA A 122 43.13 36.66 6.88
N LEU A 123 42.06 36.05 7.41
CA LEU A 123 41.19 36.67 8.41
C LEU A 123 41.42 36.06 9.80
N ARG A 124 41.37 36.90 10.83
CA ARG A 124 41.44 36.47 12.23
C ARG A 124 40.05 36.39 12.83
N LEU A 125 39.69 35.23 13.36
CA LEU A 125 38.46 35.08 14.15
C LEU A 125 38.55 35.90 15.44
N VAL A 126 37.58 36.80 15.63
CA VAL A 126 37.41 37.61 16.83
C VAL A 126 36.36 37.00 17.75
N SER A 127 35.20 36.65 17.19
CA SER A 127 34.07 36.06 17.92
C SER A 127 33.29 35.09 17.05
N LEU A 128 32.76 34.04 17.68
CA LEU A 128 31.82 33.10 17.09
C LEU A 128 30.67 32.91 18.08
N GLU A 129 29.47 33.29 17.68
CA GLU A 129 28.28 33.26 18.51
C GLU A 129 27.21 32.37 17.88
N ASN A 130 26.77 31.37 18.64
CA ASN A 130 25.63 30.54 18.29
C ASN A 130 24.34 31.24 18.72
N MET A 131 23.40 31.42 17.81
CA MET A 131 22.08 31.97 18.10
C MET A 131 21.08 30.86 18.43
N ALA A 132 20.20 31.11 19.41
CA ALA A 132 19.22 30.12 19.84
C ALA A 132 18.34 29.64 18.66
N PRO A 133 18.08 28.33 18.54
CA PRO A 133 17.31 27.78 17.43
C PRO A 133 15.88 28.30 17.46
N GLN A 134 15.42 28.86 16.33
CA GLN A 134 14.06 29.35 16.21
C GLN A 134 13.18 28.30 15.54
N LYS A 135 12.15 27.84 16.26
CA LYS A 135 11.15 26.92 15.72
C LYS A 135 10.29 27.65 14.68
N LEU A 136 10.34 27.18 13.45
CA LEU A 136 9.48 27.58 12.35
C LEU A 136 8.30 26.60 12.29
N LEU A 137 7.10 27.11 12.57
CA LEU A 137 5.87 26.34 12.40
C LEU A 137 5.42 26.47 10.94
N VAL A 138 5.68 25.42 10.16
CA VAL A 138 5.14 25.33 8.79
C VAL A 138 3.73 24.76 8.89
N SER A 139 2.73 25.64 8.87
CA SER A 139 1.32 25.22 8.80
C SER A 139 1.02 24.76 7.37
N GLY A 140 1.07 23.45 7.14
CA GLY A 140 0.52 22.84 5.92
C GLY A 140 -1.01 22.98 5.88
N ASN A 141 -1.57 23.17 4.68
CA ASN A 141 -3.00 23.36 4.51
C ASN A 141 -3.85 22.20 5.07
N THR A 142 -5.07 22.58 5.44
CA THR A 142 -6.02 21.94 6.36
C THR A 142 -6.60 20.58 5.92
N GLN A 143 -5.84 19.48 6.02
CA GLN A 143 -6.47 18.16 6.10
C GLN A 143 -5.79 17.15 7.05
N GLN A 144 -4.48 17.21 7.30
CA GLN A 144 -3.81 16.34 8.28
C GLN A 144 -2.82 17.15 9.13
N PRO A 145 -2.85 17.08 10.48
CA PRO A 145 -1.92 17.80 11.34
C PRO A 145 -0.58 17.06 11.41
N THR A 146 0.14 16.98 10.28
CA THR A 146 1.56 16.59 10.31
C THR A 146 2.36 17.85 10.61
N THR A 147 2.58 18.14 11.89
CA THR A 147 3.42 19.27 12.31
C THR A 147 4.89 18.94 12.03
N VAL A 148 5.35 19.20 10.80
CA VAL A 148 6.79 19.23 10.52
C VAL A 148 7.36 20.44 11.27
N SER A 149 8.15 20.17 12.30
CA SER A 149 8.83 21.20 13.06
C SER A 149 10.14 21.50 12.36
N LEU A 150 10.22 22.62 11.67
CA LEU A 150 11.47 23.11 11.09
C LEU A 150 12.15 24.02 12.11
N TYR A 151 13.46 23.97 12.21
CA TYR A 151 14.27 24.79 13.09
C TYR A 151 15.24 25.62 12.26
N ARG A 152 15.36 26.90 12.59
CA ARG A 152 16.38 27.78 12.06
C ARG A 152 17.50 27.92 13.08
N HIS A 153 18.72 27.60 12.65
CA HIS A 153 19.94 27.68 13.44
C HIS A 153 20.77 28.85 12.96
N GLY A 154 20.90 29.90 13.79
CA GLY A 154 21.64 31.11 13.45
C GLY A 154 23.06 31.11 14.00
N LEU A 155 23.96 31.78 13.30
CA LEU A 155 25.36 31.93 13.65
C LEU A 155 25.81 33.35 13.33
N ALA A 156 26.47 34.00 14.29
CA ALA A 156 27.15 35.25 14.07
C ALA A 156 28.67 35.04 14.16
N ILE A 157 29.39 35.45 13.11
CA ILE A 157 30.84 35.35 13.00
C ILE A 157 31.40 36.77 12.92
N THR A 158 32.40 37.07 13.75
CA THR A 158 33.15 38.33 13.68
C THR A 158 34.59 38.04 13.30
N LEU A 159 35.03 38.57 12.16
CA LEU A 159 36.35 38.39 11.57
C LEU A 159 37.06 39.74 11.49
N ARG A 160 38.39 39.74 11.67
CA ARG A 160 39.25 40.92 11.51
C ARG A 160 40.24 40.69 10.38
N GLY A 161 40.39 41.67 9.49
CA GLY A 161 41.38 41.67 8.42
C GLY A 161 41.13 42.81 7.45
N SER A 162 41.74 42.74 6.27
CA SER A 162 41.51 43.77 5.25
C SER A 162 40.19 43.58 4.52
N TYR A 163 39.70 44.65 3.89
CA TYR A 163 38.47 44.59 3.09
C TYR A 163 38.57 43.59 1.94
N LEU A 164 39.75 43.45 1.32
CA LEU A 164 39.95 42.49 0.22
C LEU A 164 39.94 41.06 0.72
N ASP A 165 40.61 40.78 1.85
CA ASP A 165 40.56 39.45 2.46
C ASP A 165 39.13 39.08 2.89
N ALA A 166 38.36 40.07 3.38
CA ALA A 166 36.95 39.91 3.70
C ALA A 166 36.10 39.57 2.47
N LEU A 167 36.36 40.22 1.33
CA LEU A 167 35.67 39.95 0.08
C LEU A 167 35.98 38.55 -0.46
N ASP A 168 37.27 38.19 -0.51
CA ASP A 168 37.72 36.87 -0.96
C ASP A 168 37.11 35.76 -0.10
N TYR A 169 37.01 35.98 1.21
CA TYR A 169 36.38 35.07 2.14
C TYR A 169 34.88 34.87 1.82
N ILE A 170 34.12 35.95 1.60
CA ILE A 170 32.70 35.87 1.26
C ILE A 170 32.50 35.13 -0.07
N GLU A 171 33.29 35.43 -1.09
CA GLU A 171 33.22 34.74 -2.39
C GLU A 171 33.50 33.24 -2.24
N SER A 172 34.48 32.86 -1.41
CA SER A 172 34.79 31.45 -1.13
C SER A 172 33.63 30.74 -0.42
N LEU A 173 32.89 31.46 0.41
CA LEU A 173 31.77 30.94 1.20
C LEU A 173 30.53 30.74 0.32
N GLU A 174 30.24 31.67 -0.60
CA GLU A 174 29.13 31.54 -1.56
C GLU A 174 29.33 30.39 -2.55
N GLN A 175 30.57 30.09 -2.93
CA GLN A 175 30.91 28.95 -3.78
C GLN A 175 30.87 27.60 -3.05
N GLY A 176 30.73 27.62 -1.72
CA GLY A 176 30.61 26.44 -0.90
C GLY A 176 29.36 25.62 -1.22
N ALA A 177 29.41 24.31 -0.94
CA ALA A 177 28.30 23.39 -1.19
C ALA A 177 27.14 23.49 -0.17
N TYR A 178 27.15 24.49 0.71
CA TYR A 178 26.25 24.58 1.86
C TYR A 178 25.22 25.68 1.64
N ALA A 179 23.94 25.40 1.87
CA ALA A 179 22.88 26.40 1.75
C ALA A 179 22.75 27.21 3.05
N PHE A 180 23.66 28.18 3.22
CA PHE A 180 23.51 29.21 4.23
C PHE A 180 22.51 30.28 3.79
N LEU A 181 21.65 30.70 4.72
CA LEU A 181 20.80 31.86 4.59
C LEU A 181 21.56 33.07 5.14
N TRP A 182 21.78 34.07 4.29
CA TRP A 182 22.44 35.32 4.68
C TRP A 182 21.41 36.22 5.35
N GLU A 183 21.56 36.45 6.65
CA GLU A 183 20.65 37.29 7.44
C GLU A 183 21.17 38.73 7.52
N GLY A 184 22.50 38.89 7.59
CA GLY A 184 23.11 40.21 7.69
C GLY A 184 24.62 40.19 7.47
N MET A 185 25.14 41.30 6.96
CA MET A 185 26.57 41.52 6.79
C MET A 185 26.89 42.98 7.04
N ASN A 186 27.91 43.23 7.87
CA ASN A 186 28.42 44.56 8.13
C ASN A 186 29.94 44.54 8.18
N TYR A 187 30.59 45.49 7.51
CA TYR A 187 32.04 45.68 7.57
C TYR A 187 32.32 47.09 8.08
N GLU A 188 33.01 47.17 9.22
CA GLU A 188 33.42 48.43 9.83
C GLU A 188 34.94 48.60 9.70
N SER A 189 35.35 49.63 8.96
CA SER A 189 36.76 50.02 8.89
C SER A 189 37.19 50.64 10.21
N GLN A 190 38.26 50.10 10.81
CA GLN A 190 38.88 50.68 11.99
C GLN A 190 40.08 51.53 11.55
N ASP A 191 41.29 51.00 11.69
CA ASP A 191 42.52 51.63 11.21
C ASP A 191 42.94 51.00 9.89
N TYR A 192 42.79 51.73 8.78
CA TYR A 192 43.14 51.22 7.45
C TYR A 192 44.56 50.63 7.42
N PRO A 193 44.77 49.42 6.85
CA PRO A 193 43.82 48.63 6.07
C PRO A 193 42.93 47.66 6.87
N GLU A 194 42.99 47.66 8.20
CA GLU A 194 42.26 46.74 9.06
C GLU A 194 40.80 47.17 9.29
N GLY A 195 39.90 46.20 9.21
CA GLY A 195 38.51 46.36 9.62
C GLY A 195 37.95 45.08 10.24
N VAL A 196 36.69 45.18 10.64
CA VAL A 196 35.95 44.09 11.28
C VAL A 196 34.72 43.76 10.45
N LEU A 197 34.66 42.52 9.98
CA LEU A 197 33.53 41.92 9.28
C LEU A 197 32.66 41.18 10.30
N ARG A 198 31.39 41.53 10.37
CA ARG A 198 30.35 40.78 11.08
C ARG A 198 29.42 40.13 10.06
N LEU A 199 29.30 38.81 10.14
CA LEU A 199 28.46 37.98 9.28
C LEU A 199 27.42 37.28 10.14
N GLU A 200 26.16 37.36 9.73
CA GLU A 200 25.04 36.67 10.34
C GLU A 200 24.47 35.69 9.31
N LEU A 201 24.65 34.41 9.58
CA LEU A 201 24.29 33.29 8.72
C LEU A 201 23.28 32.42 9.46
N SER A 202 22.33 31.83 8.75
CA SER A 202 21.44 30.83 9.33
C SER A 202 21.34 29.59 8.44
N THR A 203 20.94 28.48 9.03
CA THR A 203 20.64 27.24 8.32
C THR A 203 19.30 26.72 8.77
N LEU A 204 18.62 25.95 7.92
CA LEU A 204 17.38 25.27 8.28
C LEU A 204 17.69 23.80 8.53
N GLY A 205 17.05 23.22 9.54
CA GLY A 205 17.17 21.80 9.87
C GLY A 205 15.87 21.28 10.45
N THR A 206 15.69 19.96 10.42
CA THR A 206 14.53 19.28 11.01
C THR A 206 14.68 19.03 12.51
N ASP A 207 15.90 19.17 13.04
CA ASP A 207 16.22 18.90 14.43
C ASP A 207 16.42 20.16 15.25
N ALA A 208 15.97 20.10 16.51
CA ALA A 208 16.19 21.14 17.51
C ALA A 208 17.63 21.18 18.05
N ALA A 209 18.38 20.08 17.91
CA ALA A 209 19.75 19.97 18.38
C ALA A 209 20.72 20.55 17.33
N TRP A 210 21.61 21.45 17.77
CA TRP A 210 22.66 22.03 16.93
C TRP A 210 24.01 21.90 17.63
N LEU A 211 25.06 21.51 16.90
CA LEU A 211 26.43 21.29 17.41
C LEU A 211 26.54 20.22 18.52
N GLY A 212 25.68 19.20 18.50
CA GLY A 212 25.66 18.15 19.53
C GLY A 212 25.18 18.62 20.90
N LEU A 213 24.69 19.86 21.00
CA LEU A 213 24.06 20.39 22.21
C LEU A 213 22.55 20.23 22.06
N ALA A 214 21.97 19.32 22.85
CA ALA A 214 20.53 19.25 22.98
C ALA A 214 20.02 20.54 23.62
N ALA A 215 18.99 21.15 23.01
CA ALA A 215 18.22 22.19 23.69
C ALA A 215 17.60 21.57 24.97
N GLN A 216 18.06 22.02 26.13
CA GLN A 216 17.43 21.73 27.42
C GLN A 216 16.21 22.61 27.64
#